data_AF-A0A453DYH7-F1
#
_entry.id   AF-A0A453DYH7-F1
#
_cell.length_a   1.000
_cell.length_b   1.000
_cell.length_c   1.000
_cell.angle_alpha   90.00
_cell.angle_beta   90.00
_cell.angle_gamma   90.00
#
_symmetry.space_group_name_H-M   'P 1'
#
loop_
_entity.id
_entity.type
_entity.pdbx_description
1 polymer ?
#
loop_
_entity_poly.entity_id
_entity_poly.type
_entity_poly.pdbx_seq_one_letter_code
_entity_poly.pdbx_strand_id
1 'polypeptide(L)'
;NGRHTLLLHQSVMCAFSGRLRAMATRETKDKSGGGAEASSMCVDLAGLPGGGEGLDLVAQFCYSNGRLPPLRPSDLPLVHCAAAFLDMTEEVRAGNLLAHAEAFVDIGLCYWSWADVLAAVKSCEAFGADVSDLRAKLLSTLFSRIAEGAETSNSSSSSSPDTVSGSSGRPSPAKTPESVRRSCLGGGREWWFDDVASLPPPTVEKAIKLLGCYGVDNKNLTLTRFLLHYLPRAAALRKVDDSGSLVGLADKAVHGVAHSGGGAAFSRRGLFWVLRVVSAVGLSKECMRKLEVLVGQMLDQATLDDLLVSGDGSGAYDVSLVTRLVRVFVSSVDEEEEAGRKYKIEQLWSGCFLGMGVADTDAVLEVPRFCS
;
A
#
# COMPACT_ATOMS: atom_id res chain seq x y z
N ASN A 1 -3.14 27.29 -3.71
CA ASN A 1 -3.96 28.20 -2.86
C ASN A 1 -4.16 29.52 -3.56
N GLY A 2 -5.07 29.55 -4.55
CA GLY A 2 -5.57 30.78 -5.14
C GLY A 2 -6.86 31.20 -4.45
N ARG A 3 -7.07 32.50 -4.24
CA ARG A 3 -8.41 33.02 -3.96
C ARG A 3 -9.19 32.95 -5.27
N HIS A 4 -10.24 32.14 -5.30
CA HIS A 4 -11.18 32.06 -6.42
C HIS A 4 -12.43 32.84 -6.05
N THR A 5 -12.86 33.74 -6.93
CA THR A 5 -14.07 34.54 -6.72
C THR A 5 -15.02 34.27 -7.89
N LEU A 6 -16.23 33.84 -7.56
CA LEU A 6 -17.29 33.58 -8.53
C LEU A 6 -18.48 34.47 -8.19
N LEU A 7 -19.05 35.10 -9.21
CA LEU A 7 -20.26 35.90 -9.10
C LEU A 7 -21.46 35.02 -9.41
N LEU A 8 -22.26 34.71 -8.39
CA LEU A 8 -23.40 33.81 -8.47
C LEU A 8 -24.67 34.48 -7.94
N HIS A 9 -25.83 34.05 -8.44
CA HIS A 9 -27.12 34.52 -7.97
C HIS A 9 -27.45 33.86 -6.63
N GLN A 10 -27.62 34.69 -5.60
CA GLN A 10 -27.98 34.25 -4.25
C GLN A 10 -29.23 33.34 -4.25
N SER A 11 -30.27 33.72 -4.99
CA SER A 11 -31.53 32.96 -5.05
C SER A 11 -31.33 31.54 -5.59
N VAL A 12 -30.49 31.38 -6.61
CA VAL A 12 -30.19 30.08 -7.23
C VAL A 12 -29.43 29.22 -6.24
N MET A 13 -28.32 29.72 -5.71
CA MET A 13 -27.45 28.93 -4.82
C MET A 13 -28.14 28.57 -3.50
N CYS A 14 -28.84 29.52 -2.87
CA CYS A 14 -29.55 29.28 -1.61
C CYS A 14 -30.73 28.32 -1.76
N ALA A 15 -31.24 28.12 -2.98
CA ALA A 15 -32.30 27.15 -3.21
C ALA A 15 -31.80 25.70 -3.08
N PHE A 16 -30.52 25.44 -3.33
CA PHE A 16 -29.91 24.11 -3.24
C PHE A 16 -29.03 23.90 -2.01
N SER A 17 -28.39 24.95 -1.48
CA SER A 17 -27.46 24.85 -0.35
C SER A 17 -28.06 25.41 0.95
N GLY A 18 -28.15 24.55 1.98
CA GLY A 18 -28.56 24.95 3.32
C GLY A 18 -27.55 25.90 3.96
N ARG A 19 -26.24 25.61 3.80
CA ARG A 19 -25.17 26.44 4.37
C ARG A 19 -25.12 27.84 3.77
N LEU A 20 -25.19 27.96 2.44
CA LEU A 20 -25.21 29.26 1.76
C LEU A 20 -26.45 30.06 2.16
N ARG A 21 -27.61 29.42 2.27
CA ARG A 21 -28.84 30.06 2.77
C ARG A 21 -28.67 30.58 4.19
N ALA A 22 -28.07 29.79 5.08
CA ALA A 22 -27.81 30.19 6.46
C ALA A 22 -26.85 31.39 6.53
N MET A 23 -25.76 31.40 5.75
CA MET A 23 -24.83 32.52 5.68
C MET A 23 -25.49 33.79 5.10
N ALA A 24 -26.29 33.63 4.04
CA ALA A 24 -27.07 34.71 3.44
C ALA A 24 -28.03 35.39 4.41
N THR A 25 -28.72 34.61 5.25
CA THR A 25 -29.65 35.15 6.25
C THR A 25 -28.96 35.83 7.45
N ARG A 26 -27.70 35.52 7.73
CA ARG A 26 -26.92 36.19 8.79
C ARG A 26 -26.49 37.58 8.34
N GLU A 27 -25.89 37.69 7.15
CA GLU A 27 -25.45 38.97 6.59
C GLU A 27 -26.60 39.98 6.40
N THR A 28 -27.80 39.52 6.06
CA THR A 28 -28.96 40.43 5.95
C THR A 28 -29.49 40.91 7.30
N LYS A 29 -29.35 40.12 8.37
CA LYS A 29 -29.68 40.54 9.74
C LYS A 29 -28.68 41.58 10.24
N ASP A 30 -27.40 41.37 9.99
CA ASP A 30 -26.33 42.28 10.44
C ASP A 30 -26.39 43.65 9.74
N LYS A 31 -26.92 43.71 8.51
CA LYS A 31 -27.13 44.95 7.75
C LYS A 31 -28.45 45.68 8.05
N SER A 32 -29.35 45.13 8.86
CA SER A 32 -30.66 45.74 9.16
C SER A 32 -30.62 47.07 9.93
N GLY A 33 -29.42 47.57 10.28
CA GLY A 33 -29.20 48.90 10.85
C GLY A 33 -28.70 49.99 9.88
N GLY A 34 -28.49 49.70 8.59
CA GLY A 34 -27.96 50.67 7.61
C GLY A 34 -28.66 50.56 6.25
N GLY A 35 -28.98 51.71 5.64
CA GLY A 35 -29.87 51.86 4.48
C GLY A 35 -29.61 50.91 3.29
N ALA A 36 -30.70 50.52 2.65
CA ALA A 36 -30.74 49.60 1.51
C ALA A 36 -30.20 50.25 0.22
N GLU A 37 -28.93 50.02 -0.07
CA GLU A 37 -28.44 49.92 -1.44
C GLU A 37 -28.19 48.44 -1.77
N ALA A 38 -28.43 48.06 -3.03
CA ALA A 38 -28.23 46.71 -3.55
C ALA A 38 -26.74 46.32 -3.54
N SER A 39 -26.20 46.13 -2.34
CA SER A 39 -24.82 45.74 -2.12
C SER A 39 -24.66 44.26 -2.44
N SER A 40 -23.78 43.96 -3.38
CA SER A 40 -23.31 42.60 -3.63
C SER A 40 -22.85 41.98 -2.31
N MET A 41 -23.40 40.83 -1.95
CA MET A 41 -23.01 40.08 -0.76
C MET A 41 -21.76 39.25 -1.09
N CYS A 42 -20.73 39.32 -0.25
CA CYS A 42 -19.53 38.50 -0.36
C CYS A 42 -19.53 37.47 0.77
N VAL A 43 -19.34 36.19 0.44
CA VAL A 43 -19.23 35.10 1.41
C VAL A 43 -17.88 34.44 1.24
N ASP A 44 -17.14 34.27 2.34
CA ASP A 44 -15.89 33.51 2.34
C ASP A 44 -16.18 32.04 2.67
N LEU A 45 -15.89 31.15 1.72
CA LEU A 45 -16.01 29.70 1.87
C LEU A 45 -14.67 29.09 2.23
N ALA A 46 -14.14 29.48 3.39
CA ALA A 46 -12.88 28.96 3.88
C ALA A 46 -12.98 27.43 4.09
N GLY A 47 -12.05 26.70 3.46
CA GLY A 47 -11.97 25.24 3.60
C GLY A 47 -12.92 24.43 2.73
N LEU A 48 -13.54 25.03 1.69
CA LEU A 48 -14.34 24.26 0.72
C LEU A 48 -13.48 23.14 0.08
N PRO A 49 -13.89 21.87 0.19
CA PRO A 49 -13.19 20.76 -0.45
C PRO A 49 -13.03 20.96 -1.96
N GLY A 50 -11.79 20.87 -2.44
CA GLY A 50 -11.41 21.10 -3.85
C GLY A 50 -11.53 22.54 -4.34
N GLY A 51 -11.78 23.50 -3.44
CA GLY A 51 -11.70 24.92 -3.75
C GLY A 51 -12.60 25.36 -4.91
N GLY A 52 -12.01 26.11 -5.86
CA GLY A 52 -12.76 26.66 -6.99
C GLY A 52 -13.42 25.60 -7.88
N GLU A 53 -12.74 24.48 -8.13
CA GLU A 53 -13.27 23.40 -8.97
C GLU A 53 -14.53 22.76 -8.34
N GLY A 54 -14.50 22.53 -7.02
CA GLY A 54 -15.67 22.05 -6.29
C GLY A 54 -16.83 23.05 -6.35
N LEU A 55 -16.53 24.35 -6.23
CA LEU A 55 -17.55 25.40 -6.31
C LEU A 55 -18.14 25.52 -7.72
N ASP A 56 -17.33 25.38 -8.76
CA ASP A 56 -17.77 25.42 -10.16
C ASP A 56 -18.74 24.26 -10.47
N LEU A 57 -18.43 23.03 -10.03
CA LEU A 57 -19.31 21.88 -10.19
C LEU A 57 -20.65 22.07 -9.45
N VAL A 58 -20.59 22.59 -8.22
CA VAL A 58 -21.79 22.92 -7.45
C VAL A 58 -22.62 23.99 -8.15
N ALA A 59 -22.00 25.07 -8.61
CA ALA A 59 -22.67 26.12 -9.36
C ALA A 59 -23.31 25.57 -10.63
N GLN A 60 -22.60 24.75 -11.39
CA GLN A 60 -23.13 24.12 -12.60
C GLN A 60 -24.38 23.29 -12.32
N PHE A 61 -24.40 22.50 -11.25
CA PHE A 61 -25.58 21.76 -10.81
C PHE A 61 -26.76 22.67 -10.44
N CYS A 62 -26.49 23.74 -9.67
CA CYS A 62 -27.52 24.66 -9.22
C CYS A 62 -28.16 25.42 -10.39
N TYR A 63 -27.33 25.92 -11.31
CA TYR A 63 -27.79 26.65 -12.49
C TYR A 63 -28.44 25.74 -13.55
N SER A 64 -28.11 24.45 -13.55
CA SER A 64 -28.77 23.43 -14.38
C SER A 64 -30.05 22.88 -13.75
N ASN A 65 -30.58 23.56 -12.73
CA ASN A 65 -31.78 23.21 -12.00
C ASN A 65 -31.76 21.77 -11.44
N GLY A 66 -30.63 21.38 -10.83
CA GLY A 66 -30.48 20.07 -10.21
C GLY A 66 -30.10 18.94 -11.18
N ARG A 67 -29.62 19.27 -12.38
CA ARG A 67 -29.06 18.29 -13.32
C ARG A 67 -27.54 18.36 -13.28
N LEU A 68 -26.91 17.23 -12.98
CA LEU A 68 -25.45 17.09 -13.06
C LEU A 68 -25.02 16.90 -14.53
N PRO A 69 -23.91 17.53 -14.96
CA PRO A 69 -23.21 17.09 -16.16
C PRO A 69 -22.72 15.64 -16.01
N PRO A 70 -22.32 14.96 -17.11
CA PRO A 70 -21.70 13.63 -17.03
C PRO A 70 -20.51 13.65 -16.06
N LEU A 71 -20.67 12.96 -14.93
CA LEU A 71 -19.67 12.92 -13.87
C LEU A 71 -18.67 11.79 -14.14
N ARG A 72 -17.38 12.08 -14.04
CA ARG A 72 -16.36 11.03 -14.08
C ARG A 72 -16.23 10.40 -12.68
N PRO A 73 -15.94 9.09 -12.58
CA PRO A 73 -15.67 8.44 -11.30
C PRO A 73 -14.59 9.13 -10.45
N SER A 74 -13.60 9.75 -11.09
CA SER A 74 -12.55 10.54 -10.41
C SER A 74 -13.07 11.81 -9.72
N ASP A 75 -14.14 12.42 -10.24
CA ASP A 75 -14.67 13.71 -9.76
C ASP A 75 -15.66 13.53 -8.62
N LEU A 76 -16.13 12.31 -8.41
CA LEU A 76 -17.11 11.98 -7.39
C LEU A 76 -16.68 12.36 -5.97
N PRO A 77 -15.47 12.04 -5.47
CA PRO A 77 -15.08 12.42 -4.11
C PRO A 77 -15.13 13.94 -3.90
N LEU A 78 -14.76 14.71 -4.91
CA LEU A 78 -14.85 16.16 -4.90
C LEU A 78 -16.31 16.61 -4.76
N VAL A 79 -17.19 16.11 -5.63
CA VAL A 79 -18.62 16.46 -5.62
C VAL A 79 -19.28 16.07 -4.31
N HIS A 80 -19.01 14.86 -3.81
CA HIS A 80 -19.54 14.37 -2.53
C HIS A 80 -19.11 15.27 -1.37
N CYS A 81 -17.82 15.60 -1.28
CA CYS A 81 -17.32 16.51 -0.24
C CYS A 81 -17.91 17.92 -0.34
N ALA A 82 -17.96 18.48 -1.55
CA ALA A 82 -18.47 19.82 -1.75
C ALA A 82 -19.98 19.89 -1.42
N ALA A 83 -20.75 18.87 -1.80
CA ALA A 83 -22.17 18.75 -1.49
C ALA A 83 -22.41 18.62 0.02
N ALA A 84 -21.66 17.75 0.69
CA ALA A 84 -21.72 17.59 2.15
C ALA A 84 -21.31 18.89 2.87
N PHE A 85 -20.23 19.54 2.42
CA PHE A 85 -19.78 20.81 2.99
C PHE A 85 -20.79 21.94 2.79
N LEU A 86 -21.57 21.96 1.70
CA LEU A 86 -22.54 23.02 1.46
C LEU A 86 -23.94 22.70 1.99
N ASP A 87 -24.08 21.61 2.75
CA ASP A 87 -25.36 21.08 3.24
C ASP A 87 -26.38 20.97 2.08
N MET A 88 -25.95 20.39 0.96
CA MET A 88 -26.79 20.13 -0.23
C MET A 88 -27.45 18.76 -0.14
N THR A 89 -28.28 18.60 0.89
CA THR A 89 -28.97 17.35 1.24
C THR A 89 -30.42 17.33 0.72
N GLU A 90 -31.06 16.17 0.84
CA GLU A 90 -32.49 15.99 0.52
C GLU A 90 -33.41 16.87 1.37
N GLU A 91 -32.98 17.28 2.57
CA GLU A 91 -33.73 18.17 3.45
C GLU A 91 -33.91 19.58 2.86
N VAL A 92 -32.95 20.02 2.05
CA VAL A 92 -33.00 21.34 1.40
C VAL A 92 -33.85 21.29 0.14
N ARG A 93 -33.71 20.20 -0.63
CA ARG A 93 -34.42 19.96 -1.89
C ARG A 93 -34.38 18.47 -2.23
N ALA A 94 -35.49 17.91 -2.69
CA ALA A 94 -35.52 16.55 -3.19
C ALA A 94 -34.63 16.38 -4.44
N GLY A 95 -33.83 15.31 -4.47
CA GLY A 95 -32.85 15.05 -5.53
C GLY A 95 -31.71 16.06 -5.52
N ASN A 96 -31.15 16.38 -4.35
CA ASN A 96 -30.04 17.33 -4.27
C ASN A 96 -28.70 16.68 -4.67
N LEU A 97 -27.64 17.50 -4.66
CA LEU A 97 -26.33 17.10 -5.15
C LEU A 97 -25.74 15.90 -4.38
N LEU A 98 -25.92 15.86 -3.05
CA LEU A 98 -25.38 14.77 -2.25
C LEU A 98 -26.06 13.42 -2.60
N ALA A 99 -27.39 13.40 -2.70
CA ALA A 99 -28.13 12.20 -3.09
C ALA A 99 -27.78 11.74 -4.52
N HIS A 100 -27.53 12.67 -5.44
CA HIS A 100 -27.04 12.31 -6.77
C HIS A 100 -25.65 11.67 -6.73
N ALA A 101 -24.74 12.18 -5.90
CA ALA A 101 -23.40 11.60 -5.73
C ALA A 101 -23.48 10.18 -5.13
N GLU A 102 -24.32 9.98 -4.12
CA GLU A 102 -24.57 8.66 -3.51
C GLU A 102 -25.19 7.70 -4.53
N ALA A 103 -26.23 8.10 -5.25
CA ALA A 103 -26.87 7.29 -6.28
C ALA A 103 -25.90 6.95 -7.44
N PHE A 104 -25.01 7.87 -7.80
CA PHE A 104 -24.00 7.63 -8.83
C PHE A 104 -23.03 6.51 -8.44
N VAL A 105 -22.66 6.41 -7.15
CA VAL A 105 -21.87 5.29 -6.63
C VAL A 105 -22.71 4.02 -6.60
N ASP A 106 -23.89 4.08 -5.99
CA ASP A 106 -24.70 2.89 -5.73
C ASP A 106 -25.11 2.17 -7.01
N ILE A 107 -25.44 2.93 -8.05
CA ILE A 107 -25.86 2.39 -9.35
C ILE A 107 -24.63 2.19 -10.26
N GLY A 108 -23.70 3.15 -10.28
CA GLY A 108 -22.62 3.20 -11.26
C GLY A 108 -21.49 2.21 -10.99
N LEU A 109 -21.23 1.86 -9.72
CA LEU A 109 -20.07 1.07 -9.33
C LEU A 109 -20.02 -0.32 -9.96
N CYS A 110 -21.15 -0.91 -10.32
CA CYS A 110 -21.23 -2.17 -11.08
C CYS A 110 -20.73 -2.03 -12.53
N TYR A 111 -20.80 -0.84 -13.11
CA TYR A 111 -20.48 -0.58 -14.52
C TYR A 111 -19.11 0.07 -14.72
N TRP A 112 -18.49 0.58 -13.67
CA TRP A 112 -17.18 1.21 -13.76
C TRP A 112 -16.09 0.22 -14.13
N SER A 113 -15.14 0.64 -14.95
CA SER A 113 -13.95 -0.16 -15.21
C SER A 113 -13.05 -0.25 -13.97
N TRP A 114 -12.08 -1.15 -13.97
CA TRP A 114 -11.04 -1.18 -12.93
C TRP A 114 -10.32 0.17 -12.81
N ALA A 115 -9.96 0.77 -13.94
CA ALA A 115 -9.28 2.06 -14.00
C ALA A 115 -10.12 3.18 -13.38
N ASP A 116 -11.43 3.16 -13.60
CA ASP A 116 -12.37 4.13 -13.03
C ASP A 116 -12.45 4.03 -11.50
N VAL A 117 -12.59 2.81 -10.96
CA VAL A 117 -12.62 2.60 -9.50
C VAL A 117 -11.29 3.02 -8.88
N LEU A 118 -10.16 2.66 -9.51
CA LEU A 118 -8.84 3.04 -9.03
C LEU A 118 -8.63 4.57 -9.07
N ALA A 119 -9.10 5.24 -10.12
CA ALA A 119 -9.02 6.69 -10.24
C ALA A 119 -9.87 7.38 -9.15
N ALA A 120 -11.06 6.85 -8.85
CA ALA A 120 -11.90 7.34 -7.76
C ALA A 120 -11.24 7.15 -6.37
N VAL A 121 -10.63 5.99 -6.12
CA VAL A 121 -9.88 5.74 -4.86
C VAL A 121 -8.72 6.72 -4.70
N LYS A 122 -7.98 7.00 -5.77
CA LYS A 122 -6.87 7.96 -5.76
C LYS A 122 -7.35 9.38 -5.51
N SER A 123 -8.47 9.79 -6.10
CA SER A 123 -8.99 11.14 -5.88
C SER A 123 -9.53 11.35 -4.46
N CYS A 124 -9.96 10.28 -3.76
CA CYS A 124 -10.28 10.37 -2.33
C CYS A 124 -9.10 10.82 -1.45
N GLU A 125 -7.85 10.69 -1.90
CA GLU A 125 -6.67 11.06 -1.10
C GLU A 125 -6.56 12.57 -0.87
N ALA A 126 -7.13 13.38 -1.75
CA ALA A 126 -7.19 14.82 -1.59
C ALA A 126 -8.17 15.26 -0.49
N PHE A 127 -8.98 14.34 0.03
CA PHE A 127 -10.06 14.61 0.95
C PHE A 127 -9.90 13.82 2.26
N GLY A 128 -10.26 14.47 3.37
CA GLY A 128 -10.01 13.96 4.73
C GLY A 128 -11.07 12.96 5.23
N ALA A 129 -11.61 13.25 6.41
CA ALA A 129 -12.58 12.38 7.09
C ALA A 129 -13.92 12.24 6.35
N ASP A 130 -14.33 13.27 5.62
CA ASP A 130 -15.65 13.37 4.96
C ASP A 130 -15.88 12.31 3.86
N VAL A 131 -14.84 11.60 3.43
CA VAL A 131 -14.89 10.55 2.39
C VAL A 131 -14.54 9.19 2.95
N SER A 132 -14.46 9.02 4.28
CA SER A 132 -14.03 7.74 4.85
C SER A 132 -14.92 6.58 4.42
N ASP A 133 -16.24 6.77 4.47
CA ASP A 133 -17.22 5.73 4.13
C ASP A 133 -17.25 5.45 2.62
N LEU A 134 -17.25 6.51 1.80
CA LEU A 134 -17.18 6.38 0.34
C LEU A 134 -15.88 5.67 -0.08
N ARG A 135 -14.74 6.05 0.51
CA ARG A 135 -13.46 5.42 0.23
C ARG A 135 -13.45 3.95 0.65
N ALA A 136 -14.03 3.62 1.80
CA ALA A 136 -14.14 2.23 2.24
C ALA A 136 -14.98 1.41 1.24
N LYS A 137 -16.09 1.97 0.76
CA LYS A 137 -16.93 1.35 -0.27
C LYS A 137 -16.18 1.12 -1.57
N LEU A 138 -15.50 2.13 -2.11
CA LEU A 138 -14.69 2.04 -3.32
C LEU A 138 -13.56 1.00 -3.19
N LEU A 139 -12.85 1.02 -2.07
CA LEU A 139 -11.81 0.03 -1.78
C LEU A 139 -12.41 -1.38 -1.72
N SER A 140 -13.52 -1.57 -0.99
CA SER A 140 -14.15 -2.89 -0.87
C SER A 140 -14.48 -3.48 -2.25
N THR A 141 -15.05 -2.69 -3.15
CA THR A 141 -15.36 -3.14 -4.52
C THR A 141 -14.13 -3.37 -5.37
N LEU A 142 -13.09 -2.52 -5.27
CA LEU A 142 -11.82 -2.76 -5.95
C LEU A 142 -11.27 -4.14 -5.58
N PHE A 143 -11.30 -4.49 -4.29
CA PHE A 143 -10.77 -5.75 -3.80
C PHE A 143 -11.67 -6.96 -4.05
N SER A 144 -13.00 -6.81 -4.04
CA SER A 144 -13.92 -7.86 -4.47
C SER A 144 -13.63 -8.31 -5.91
N ARG A 145 -13.33 -7.37 -6.80
CA ARG A 145 -12.97 -7.68 -8.20
C ARG A 145 -11.65 -8.43 -8.34
N ILE A 146 -10.69 -8.19 -7.41
CA ILE A 146 -9.44 -8.95 -7.37
C ILE A 146 -9.73 -10.41 -6.96
N ALA A 147 -10.58 -10.61 -5.96
CA ALA A 147 -10.97 -11.94 -5.50
C ALA A 147 -11.74 -12.72 -6.59
N GLU A 148 -12.65 -12.06 -7.31
CA GLU A 148 -13.41 -12.65 -8.42
C GLU A 148 -12.51 -12.97 -9.63
N GLY A 149 -11.54 -12.09 -9.94
CA GLY A 149 -10.63 -12.28 -11.06
C GLY A 149 -9.63 -13.43 -10.87
N ALA A 150 -9.23 -13.72 -9.64
CA ALA A 150 -8.26 -14.77 -9.31
C ALA A 150 -8.73 -16.20 -9.67
N GLU A 151 -10.04 -16.44 -9.69
CA GLU A 151 -10.62 -17.75 -10.00
C GLU A 151 -10.67 -18.05 -11.51
N THR A 152 -10.59 -17.02 -12.37
CA THR A 152 -10.70 -17.18 -13.83
C THR A 152 -9.37 -17.46 -14.53
N SER A 153 -8.24 -17.17 -13.88
CA SER A 153 -6.89 -17.35 -14.42
C SER A 153 -6.28 -18.74 -14.18
N ASN A 154 -6.95 -19.62 -13.43
CA ASN A 154 -6.46 -20.99 -13.16
C ASN A 154 -6.86 -22.02 -14.23
N SER A 155 -7.54 -21.60 -15.30
CA SER A 155 -8.03 -22.49 -16.37
C SER A 155 -7.53 -22.05 -17.74
N SER A 156 -6.23 -22.15 -18.00
CA SER A 156 -5.64 -22.08 -19.35
C SER A 156 -4.39 -22.97 -19.42
N SER A 157 -4.69 -24.26 -19.55
CA SER A 157 -3.93 -25.44 -19.97
C SER A 157 -2.64 -25.22 -20.78
N SER A 158 -1.59 -26.00 -20.50
CA SER A 158 -1.32 -27.24 -21.26
C SER A 158 0.00 -27.89 -20.82
N SER A 159 -0.12 -29.10 -20.28
CA SER A 159 0.95 -30.10 -20.21
C SER A 159 1.23 -30.65 -21.60
N SER A 160 2.50 -30.68 -22.02
CA SER A 160 3.09 -31.77 -22.82
C SER A 160 4.63 -31.69 -22.87
N PRO A 161 5.33 -32.83 -23.07
CA PRO A 161 6.66 -33.10 -22.55
C PRO A 161 7.81 -32.98 -23.58
N ASP A 162 9.03 -33.09 -23.05
CA ASP A 162 10.35 -32.94 -23.70
C ASP A 162 10.57 -33.64 -25.04
N THR A 163 11.37 -33.00 -25.92
CA THR A 163 12.31 -33.70 -26.81
C THR A 163 13.58 -32.88 -27.03
N VAL A 164 14.72 -33.59 -26.96
CA VAL A 164 16.09 -33.10 -27.09
C VAL A 164 16.48 -33.02 -28.57
N SER A 165 17.09 -31.92 -29.02
CA SER A 165 18.08 -31.92 -30.12
C SER A 165 18.80 -30.57 -30.31
N GLY A 166 20.13 -30.61 -30.16
CA GLY A 166 21.14 -30.09 -31.10
C GLY A 166 21.29 -28.58 -31.38
N SER A 167 22.39 -28.01 -30.85
CA SER A 167 23.31 -27.00 -31.45
C SER A 167 22.74 -25.94 -32.42
N SER A 168 22.96 -24.62 -32.25
CA SER A 168 24.22 -23.92 -32.57
C SER A 168 24.04 -22.39 -32.38
N GLY A 169 25.10 -21.66 -31.94
CA GLY A 169 25.37 -20.32 -32.49
C GLY A 169 25.31 -19.07 -31.59
N ARG A 170 26.46 -18.74 -30.98
CA ARG A 170 27.05 -17.41 -30.67
C ARG A 170 26.47 -16.48 -29.57
N PRO A 171 27.34 -15.95 -28.67
CA PRO A 171 26.97 -14.96 -27.66
C PRO A 171 27.20 -13.51 -28.15
N SER A 172 26.41 -12.57 -27.64
CA SER A 172 26.73 -11.14 -27.63
C SER A 172 26.49 -10.56 -26.23
N PRO A 173 27.35 -9.66 -25.72
CA PRO A 173 27.33 -9.25 -24.32
C PRO A 173 26.68 -7.88 -24.12
N ALA A 174 25.87 -7.74 -23.08
CA ALA A 174 25.81 -6.54 -22.23
C ALA A 174 24.88 -6.81 -21.04
N LYS A 175 25.47 -6.86 -19.85
CA LYS A 175 24.81 -7.16 -18.58
C LYS A 175 24.11 -5.91 -18.03
N THR A 176 22.80 -6.00 -17.82
CA THR A 176 22.07 -5.20 -16.82
C THR A 176 21.48 -6.17 -15.79
N PRO A 177 21.73 -6.00 -14.48
CA PRO A 177 21.32 -6.96 -13.45
C PRO A 177 19.93 -6.63 -12.94
N GLU A 178 18.90 -6.73 -13.78
CA GLU A 178 17.52 -6.57 -13.31
C GLU A 178 16.75 -7.89 -13.21
N SER A 179 17.26 -8.98 -13.79
CA SER A 179 16.52 -10.26 -13.86
C SER A 179 16.56 -11.08 -12.57
N VAL A 180 17.51 -10.83 -11.66
CA VAL A 180 17.73 -11.70 -10.49
C VAL A 180 16.73 -11.45 -9.34
N ARG A 181 16.20 -10.23 -9.17
CA ARG A 181 15.19 -9.96 -8.13
C ARG A 181 13.80 -10.50 -8.44
N ARG A 182 13.51 -10.82 -9.71
CA ARG A 182 12.14 -11.06 -10.19
C ARG A 182 11.69 -12.53 -10.14
N SER A 183 12.61 -13.47 -9.92
CA SER A 183 12.30 -14.92 -9.95
C SER A 183 12.14 -15.56 -8.56
N CYS A 184 12.46 -14.84 -7.48
CA CYS A 184 12.55 -15.44 -6.14
C CYS A 184 11.19 -15.73 -5.46
N LEU A 185 10.11 -15.11 -5.96
CA LEU A 185 8.75 -15.20 -5.40
C LEU A 185 7.86 -16.29 -6.03
N GLY A 186 8.39 -17.09 -6.97
CA GLY A 186 7.74 -18.32 -7.44
C GLY A 186 6.29 -18.16 -7.91
N GLY A 187 6.00 -17.14 -8.71
CA GLY A 187 4.67 -16.90 -9.27
C GLY A 187 4.70 -15.66 -10.17
N GLY A 188 3.97 -15.71 -11.29
CA GLY A 188 3.79 -14.55 -12.17
C GLY A 188 3.25 -13.35 -11.39
N ARG A 189 3.62 -12.14 -11.84
CA ARG A 189 3.07 -10.90 -11.27
C ARG A 189 1.60 -10.81 -11.64
N GLU A 190 0.73 -10.68 -10.65
CA GLU A 190 -0.70 -10.46 -10.91
C GLU A 190 -0.89 -9.12 -11.62
N TRP A 191 -1.89 -9.06 -12.50
CA TRP A 191 -2.19 -7.89 -13.33
C TRP A 191 -2.46 -6.61 -12.53
N TRP A 192 -2.94 -6.73 -11.29
CA TRP A 192 -3.34 -5.62 -10.43
C TRP A 192 -2.22 -5.09 -9.53
N PHE A 193 -1.07 -5.78 -9.43
CA PHE A 193 -0.02 -5.44 -8.45
C PHE A 193 0.50 -4.02 -8.60
N ASP A 194 0.81 -3.58 -9.83
CA ASP A 194 1.39 -2.26 -10.07
C ASP A 194 0.34 -1.14 -9.92
N ASP A 195 -0.91 -1.45 -10.21
CA ASP A 195 -2.04 -0.54 -10.06
C ASP A 195 -2.31 -0.23 -8.58
N VAL A 196 -2.43 -1.26 -7.74
CA VAL A 196 -2.65 -1.07 -6.29
C VAL A 196 -1.38 -0.56 -5.61
N ALA A 197 -0.18 -0.91 -6.10
CA ALA A 197 1.08 -0.38 -5.58
C ALA A 197 1.30 1.12 -5.85
N SER A 198 0.46 1.74 -6.68
CA SER A 198 0.45 3.20 -6.85
C SER A 198 -0.26 3.95 -5.72
N LEU A 199 -0.94 3.24 -4.81
CA LEU A 199 -1.62 3.81 -3.65
C LEU A 199 -0.63 4.01 -2.48
N PRO A 200 -0.83 5.03 -1.62
CA PRO A 200 0.02 5.31 -0.48
C PRO A 200 -0.20 4.29 0.65
N PRO A 201 0.78 4.12 1.55
CA PRO A 201 0.75 3.11 2.61
C PRO A 201 -0.54 3.08 3.44
N PRO A 202 -1.09 4.22 3.92
CA PRO A 202 -2.33 4.20 4.70
C PRO A 202 -3.55 3.71 3.90
N THR A 203 -3.59 3.93 2.58
CA THR A 203 -4.66 3.38 1.72
C THR A 203 -4.53 1.87 1.63
N VAL A 204 -3.33 1.37 1.36
CA VAL A 204 -3.04 -0.06 1.22
C VAL A 204 -3.27 -0.78 2.56
N GLU A 205 -2.95 -0.15 3.68
CA GLU A 205 -3.21 -0.72 4.99
C GLU A 205 -4.70 -0.85 5.28
N LYS A 206 -5.51 0.19 5.00
CA LYS A 206 -6.98 0.13 5.12
C LYS A 206 -7.58 -0.93 4.20
N ALA A 207 -7.11 -1.00 2.96
CA ALA A 207 -7.51 -2.01 1.99
C ALA A 207 -7.30 -3.44 2.51
N ILE A 208 -6.12 -3.73 3.06
CA ILE A 208 -5.82 -5.07 3.59
C ILE A 208 -6.66 -5.39 4.83
N LYS A 209 -7.02 -4.39 5.64
CA LYS A 209 -7.96 -4.57 6.77
C LYS A 209 -9.35 -4.96 6.26
N LEU A 210 -9.84 -4.34 5.19
CA LEU A 210 -11.15 -4.66 4.59
C LEU A 210 -11.19 -6.07 3.99
N LEU A 211 -10.06 -6.58 3.50
CA LEU A 211 -9.92 -7.96 3.01
C LEU A 211 -9.96 -9.04 4.11
N GLY A 212 -10.16 -8.67 5.39
CA GLY A 212 -10.16 -9.62 6.50
C GLY A 212 -8.80 -10.28 6.76
N CYS A 213 -7.73 -9.83 6.09
CA CYS A 213 -6.38 -10.36 6.24
C CYS A 213 -5.67 -9.58 7.37
N TYR A 214 -6.14 -9.80 8.60
CA TYR A 214 -5.67 -9.06 9.77
C TYR A 214 -4.73 -9.92 10.63
N GLY A 215 -3.54 -9.40 10.89
CA GLY A 215 -2.61 -9.97 11.87
C GLY A 215 -2.20 -11.42 11.58
N VAL A 216 -2.38 -12.28 12.58
CA VAL A 216 -1.88 -13.67 12.59
C VAL A 216 -2.57 -14.56 11.56
N ASP A 217 -3.73 -14.15 11.01
CA ASP A 217 -4.53 -14.99 10.11
C ASP A 217 -4.32 -14.70 8.62
N ASN A 218 -3.27 -13.97 8.23
CA ASN A 218 -2.95 -13.77 6.82
C ASN A 218 -2.50 -15.10 6.17
N LYS A 219 -3.47 -15.85 5.65
CA LYS A 219 -3.25 -17.11 4.90
C LYS A 219 -3.17 -16.88 3.39
N ASN A 220 -3.38 -15.65 2.93
CA ASN A 220 -3.45 -15.34 1.51
C ASN A 220 -2.05 -15.09 0.93
N LEU A 221 -1.54 -16.09 0.20
CA LEU A 221 -0.23 -16.03 -0.45
C LEU A 221 -0.16 -14.92 -1.51
N THR A 222 -1.24 -14.66 -2.24
CA THR A 222 -1.31 -13.60 -3.27
C THR A 222 -1.14 -12.23 -2.65
N LEU A 223 -1.80 -11.96 -1.51
CA LEU A 223 -1.62 -10.71 -0.77
C LEU A 223 -0.22 -10.60 -0.15
N THR A 224 0.32 -11.71 0.33
CA THR A 224 1.70 -11.75 0.84
C THR A 224 2.71 -11.38 -0.25
N ARG A 225 2.55 -11.94 -1.46
CA ARG A 225 3.36 -11.59 -2.63
C ARG A 225 3.19 -10.13 -3.04
N PHE A 226 1.96 -9.61 -3.02
CA PHE A 226 1.70 -8.20 -3.28
C PHE A 226 2.41 -7.30 -2.27
N LEU A 227 2.29 -7.58 -0.97
CA LEU A 227 2.95 -6.81 0.08
C LEU A 227 4.46 -6.77 -0.11
N LEU A 228 5.07 -7.92 -0.39
CA LEU A 228 6.49 -8.02 -0.66
C LEU A 228 6.93 -7.24 -1.92
N HIS A 229 6.08 -7.18 -2.94
CA HIS A 229 6.31 -6.31 -4.11
C HIS A 229 6.15 -4.82 -3.78
N TYR A 230 5.20 -4.48 -2.91
CA TYR A 230 4.87 -3.10 -2.52
C TYR A 230 5.92 -2.45 -1.62
N LEU A 231 6.40 -3.18 -0.61
CA LEU A 231 7.26 -2.66 0.47
C LEU A 231 8.53 -1.97 -0.03
N PRO A 232 9.33 -2.52 -0.98
CA PRO A 232 10.52 -1.84 -1.50
C PRO A 232 10.21 -0.52 -2.18
N ARG A 233 9.09 -0.48 -2.93
CA ARG A 233 8.64 0.73 -3.65
C ARG A 233 8.18 1.80 -2.68
N ALA A 234 7.38 1.41 -1.69
CA ALA A 234 6.90 2.33 -0.66
C ALA A 234 8.03 2.85 0.24
N ALA A 235 9.03 2.01 0.53
CA ALA A 235 10.24 2.41 1.26
C ALA A 235 11.09 3.43 0.50
N ALA A 236 11.14 3.35 -0.83
CA ALA A 236 11.86 4.33 -1.66
C ALA A 236 11.15 5.70 -1.70
N LEU A 237 9.84 5.74 -1.49
CA LEU A 237 9.00 6.95 -1.51
C LEU A 237 8.74 7.51 -0.10
N ARG A 238 9.45 7.02 0.92
CA ARG A 238 9.18 7.26 2.34
C ARG A 238 9.20 8.76 2.67
N LYS A 239 8.05 9.27 3.12
CA LYS A 239 7.93 10.53 3.87
C LYS A 239 7.95 10.22 5.37
N VAL A 240 8.48 11.13 6.19
CA VAL A 240 8.75 10.91 7.63
C VAL A 240 7.50 10.47 8.42
N ASP A 241 6.31 10.91 8.01
CA ASP A 241 5.06 10.69 8.75
C ASP A 241 4.40 9.30 8.52
N ASP A 242 4.78 8.54 7.48
CA ASP A 242 4.13 7.27 7.11
C ASP A 242 4.78 6.02 7.73
N SER A 243 5.73 6.20 8.66
CA SER A 243 6.58 5.11 9.16
C SER A 243 5.80 3.99 9.85
N GLY A 244 4.72 4.31 10.58
CA GLY A 244 3.93 3.31 11.31
C GLY A 244 3.13 2.37 10.41
N SER A 245 2.52 2.90 9.36
CA SER A 245 1.70 2.12 8.42
C SER A 245 2.56 1.12 7.64
N LEU A 246 3.75 1.55 7.21
CA LEU A 246 4.67 0.71 6.44
C LEU A 246 5.23 -0.46 7.26
N VAL A 247 5.58 -0.23 8.54
CA VAL A 247 6.00 -1.29 9.46
C VAL A 247 4.85 -2.29 9.70
N GLY A 248 3.61 -1.80 9.88
CA GLY A 248 2.44 -2.65 10.01
C GLY A 248 2.15 -3.50 8.77
N LEU A 249 2.46 -3.00 7.57
CA LEU A 249 2.38 -3.77 6.32
C LEU A 249 3.48 -4.83 6.21
N ALA A 250 4.70 -4.50 6.65
CA ALA A 250 5.82 -5.44 6.70
C ALA A 250 5.54 -6.61 7.66
N ASP A 251 5.00 -6.33 8.84
CA ASP A 251 4.58 -7.35 9.80
C ASP A 251 3.55 -8.32 9.19
N LYS A 252 2.54 -7.79 8.48
CA LYS A 252 1.53 -8.61 7.78
C LYS A 252 2.13 -9.49 6.68
N ALA A 253 3.15 -9.02 5.99
CA ALA A 253 3.86 -9.80 4.98
C ALA A 253 4.61 -10.98 5.64
N VAL A 254 5.32 -10.73 6.74
CA VAL A 254 6.04 -11.77 7.48
C VAL A 254 5.09 -12.81 8.06
N HIS A 255 3.95 -12.39 8.60
CA HIS A 255 2.91 -13.31 9.05
C HIS A 255 2.41 -14.22 7.92
N GLY A 256 2.20 -13.68 6.72
CA GLY A 256 1.83 -14.47 5.55
C GLY A 256 2.91 -15.46 5.11
N VAL A 257 4.18 -15.05 5.14
CA VAL A 257 5.33 -15.93 4.85
C VAL A 257 5.39 -17.09 5.85
N ALA A 258 5.20 -16.82 7.13
CA ALA A 258 5.24 -17.83 8.18
C ALA A 258 4.08 -18.85 8.08
N HIS A 259 2.87 -18.39 7.73
CA HIS A 259 1.70 -19.27 7.58
C HIS A 259 1.71 -20.07 6.27
N SER A 260 2.50 -19.67 5.27
CA SER A 260 2.60 -20.37 3.99
C SER A 260 3.54 -21.59 4.07
N GLY A 261 3.17 -22.55 4.93
CA GLY A 261 3.87 -23.82 5.11
C GLY A 261 5.28 -23.67 5.68
N GLY A 262 5.51 -22.73 6.60
CA GLY A 262 6.84 -22.50 7.18
C GLY A 262 7.86 -21.99 6.15
N GLY A 263 7.41 -21.18 5.18
CA GLY A 263 8.28 -20.66 4.11
C GLY A 263 8.39 -21.57 2.88
N ALA A 264 7.74 -22.74 2.85
CA ALA A 264 7.79 -23.67 1.71
C ALA A 264 7.26 -23.07 0.39
N ALA A 265 6.35 -22.09 0.45
CA ALA A 265 5.88 -21.38 -0.75
C ALA A 265 6.89 -20.39 -1.33
N PHE A 266 7.98 -20.11 -0.61
CA PHE A 266 9.04 -19.21 -1.03
C PHE A 266 10.28 -20.03 -1.40
N SER A 267 10.96 -19.60 -2.46
CA SER A 267 12.29 -20.15 -2.74
C SER A 267 13.23 -19.75 -1.60
N ARG A 268 14.27 -20.55 -1.39
CA ARG A 268 15.29 -20.31 -0.34
C ARG A 268 15.93 -18.92 -0.48
N ARG A 269 16.27 -18.54 -1.72
CA ARG A 269 16.71 -17.18 -2.08
C ARG A 269 15.63 -16.11 -1.88
N GLY A 270 14.36 -16.48 -2.07
CA GLY A 270 13.21 -15.63 -1.79
C GLY A 270 13.14 -15.24 -0.31
N LEU A 271 13.43 -16.15 0.61
CA LEU A 271 13.36 -15.88 2.04
C LEU A 271 14.44 -14.88 2.51
N PHE A 272 15.67 -15.01 2.00
CA PHE A 272 16.71 -14.00 2.23
C PHE A 272 16.37 -12.65 1.60
N TRP A 273 15.77 -12.65 0.40
CA TRP A 273 15.28 -11.41 -0.20
C TRP A 273 14.17 -10.77 0.64
N VAL A 274 13.23 -11.57 1.17
CA VAL A 274 12.19 -11.09 2.10
C VAL A 274 12.86 -10.43 3.31
N LEU A 275 13.83 -11.09 3.95
CA LEU A 275 14.59 -10.54 5.08
C LEU A 275 15.19 -9.17 4.75
N ARG A 276 15.82 -9.03 3.58
CA ARG A 276 16.41 -7.75 3.15
C ARG A 276 15.35 -6.64 2.99
N VAL A 277 14.21 -6.97 2.37
CA VAL A 277 13.14 -6.00 2.13
C VAL A 277 12.53 -5.50 3.43
N VAL A 278 12.19 -6.41 4.33
CA VAL A 278 11.50 -6.07 5.58
C VAL A 278 12.43 -5.41 6.61
N SER A 279 13.71 -5.79 6.64
CA SER A 279 14.71 -5.13 7.48
C SER A 279 14.97 -3.67 7.05
N ALA A 280 14.94 -3.38 5.75
CA ALA A 280 15.08 -2.02 5.24
C ALA A 280 13.87 -1.11 5.58
N VAL A 281 12.68 -1.71 5.73
CA VAL A 281 11.45 -1.00 6.13
C VAL A 281 11.39 -0.79 7.63
N GLY A 282 11.80 -1.80 8.40
CA GLY A 282 11.59 -1.94 9.83
C GLY A 282 10.45 -2.91 10.13
N LEU A 283 10.59 -3.69 11.21
CA LEU A 283 9.65 -4.71 11.66
C LEU A 283 9.47 -4.67 13.17
N SER A 284 8.36 -5.23 13.66
CA SER A 284 8.25 -5.56 15.09
C SER A 284 9.23 -6.68 15.47
N LYS A 285 9.71 -6.65 16.73
CA LYS A 285 10.66 -7.65 17.26
C LYS A 285 10.14 -9.09 17.14
N GLU A 286 8.83 -9.28 17.29
CA GLU A 286 8.22 -10.61 17.21
C GLU A 286 8.15 -11.14 15.77
N CYS A 287 7.80 -10.29 14.79
CA CYS A 287 7.83 -10.68 13.37
C CYS A 287 9.27 -10.97 12.93
N MET A 288 10.21 -10.14 13.37
CA MET A 288 11.63 -10.31 13.10
C MET A 288 12.13 -11.67 13.61
N ARG A 289 11.82 -12.04 14.87
CA ARG A 289 12.18 -13.35 15.45
C ARG A 289 11.60 -14.52 14.65
N LYS A 290 10.34 -14.43 14.21
CA LYS A 290 9.73 -15.48 13.38
C LYS A 290 10.46 -15.64 12.05
N LEU A 291 10.79 -14.53 11.40
CA LEU A 291 11.54 -14.56 10.15
C LEU A 291 12.95 -15.11 10.33
N GLU A 292 13.63 -14.77 11.43
CA GLU A 292 14.94 -15.32 11.77
C GLU A 292 14.91 -16.83 11.97
N VAL A 293 13.85 -17.37 12.60
CA VAL A 293 13.69 -18.83 12.72
C VAL A 293 13.61 -19.48 11.34
N LEU A 294 12.79 -18.93 10.44
CA LEU A 294 12.63 -19.48 9.09
C LEU A 294 13.92 -19.37 8.27
N VAL A 295 14.60 -18.21 8.30
CA VAL A 295 15.83 -17.98 7.54
C VAL A 295 17.01 -18.76 8.13
N GLY A 296 17.11 -18.82 9.46
CA GLY A 296 18.18 -19.51 10.17
C GLY A 296 18.18 -21.01 9.89
N GLN A 297 17.02 -21.64 9.71
CA GLN A 297 16.90 -23.04 9.29
C GLN A 297 17.45 -23.29 7.86
N MET A 298 17.61 -22.25 7.04
CA MET A 298 18.09 -22.34 5.64
C MET A 298 19.51 -21.78 5.46
N LEU A 299 20.24 -21.54 6.55
CA LEU A 299 21.53 -20.85 6.53
C LEU A 299 22.63 -21.66 5.82
N ASP A 300 22.50 -22.99 5.78
CA ASP A 300 23.37 -23.92 5.04
C ASP A 300 23.49 -23.57 3.55
N GLN A 301 22.46 -22.92 2.99
CA GLN A 301 22.34 -22.58 1.58
C GLN A 301 22.49 -21.08 1.31
N ALA A 302 22.79 -20.29 2.33
CA ALA A 302 23.04 -18.86 2.20
C ALA A 302 24.36 -18.60 1.46
N THR A 303 24.37 -17.54 0.65
CA THR A 303 25.61 -16.92 0.17
C THR A 303 25.98 -15.74 1.03
N LEU A 304 27.24 -15.28 0.94
CA LEU A 304 27.67 -14.08 1.66
C LEU A 304 26.79 -12.86 1.33
N ASP A 305 26.41 -12.69 0.05
CA ASP A 305 25.56 -11.60 -0.43
C ASP A 305 24.14 -11.62 0.17
N ASP A 306 23.66 -12.79 0.59
CA ASP A 306 22.35 -12.95 1.23
C ASP A 306 22.36 -12.44 2.69
N LEU A 307 23.54 -12.44 3.32
CA LEU A 307 23.76 -12.00 4.70
C LEU A 307 24.12 -10.52 4.82
N LEU A 308 24.39 -9.85 3.70
CA LEU A 308 24.67 -8.42 3.61
C LEU A 308 23.39 -7.59 3.77
N VAL A 309 22.88 -7.52 5.00
CA VAL A 309 21.76 -6.65 5.41
C VAL A 309 22.33 -5.42 6.10
N SER A 310 22.06 -4.23 5.54
CA SER A 310 22.44 -2.97 6.17
C SER A 310 21.67 -2.77 7.47
N GLY A 311 22.38 -2.36 8.52
CA GLY A 311 21.83 -1.98 9.82
C GLY A 311 21.16 -0.61 9.78
N ASP A 312 21.19 0.08 10.91
CA ASP A 312 20.49 1.32 11.29
C ASP A 312 20.75 2.60 10.44
N GLY A 313 20.99 2.47 9.14
CA GLY A 313 21.22 3.58 8.22
C GLY A 313 22.65 4.13 8.23
N SER A 314 23.53 3.58 9.08
CA SER A 314 24.96 3.92 9.15
C SER A 314 25.79 3.35 7.99
N GLY A 315 25.19 2.54 7.10
CA GLY A 315 25.90 1.81 6.05
C GLY A 315 26.70 0.61 6.56
N ALA A 316 26.76 0.41 7.88
CA ALA A 316 27.33 -0.79 8.48
C ALA A 316 26.34 -1.97 8.37
N TYR A 317 26.87 -3.17 8.23
CA TYR A 317 26.09 -4.40 8.17
C TYR A 317 25.62 -4.81 9.58
N ASP A 318 24.40 -5.36 9.68
CA ASP A 318 23.85 -5.85 10.95
C ASP A 318 24.49 -7.19 11.35
N VAL A 319 25.65 -7.11 12.01
CA VAL A 319 26.35 -8.28 12.56
C VAL A 319 25.48 -9.01 13.58
N SER A 320 24.62 -8.29 14.31
CA SER A 320 23.76 -8.89 15.33
C SER A 320 22.70 -9.80 14.69
N LEU A 321 22.15 -9.41 13.54
CA LEU A 321 21.26 -10.26 12.74
C LEU A 321 21.97 -11.54 12.29
N VAL A 322 23.19 -11.43 11.75
CA VAL A 322 23.97 -12.60 11.34
C VAL A 322 24.23 -13.53 12.52
N THR A 323 24.63 -12.99 13.68
CA THR A 323 24.83 -13.79 14.90
C THR A 323 23.55 -14.51 15.34
N ARG A 324 22.38 -13.84 15.27
CA ARG A 324 21.09 -14.46 15.63
C ARG A 324 20.70 -15.57 14.65
N LEU A 325 20.90 -15.39 13.34
CA LEU A 325 20.67 -16.43 12.34
C LEU A 325 21.56 -17.65 12.55
N VAL A 326 22.84 -17.45 12.84
CA VAL A 326 23.78 -18.55 13.16
C VAL A 326 23.35 -19.30 14.42
N ARG A 327 22.91 -18.58 15.47
CA ARG A 327 22.39 -19.23 16.69
C ARG A 327 21.18 -20.11 16.40
N VAL A 328 20.21 -19.60 15.63
CA VAL A 328 19.05 -20.41 15.20
C VAL A 328 19.49 -21.64 14.44
N PHE A 329 20.40 -21.48 13.48
CA PHE A 329 20.91 -22.58 12.67
C PHE A 329 21.57 -23.67 13.54
N VAL A 330 22.47 -23.29 14.45
CA VAL A 330 23.15 -24.21 15.37
C VAL A 330 22.15 -24.90 16.32
N SER A 331 21.16 -24.18 16.83
CA SER A 331 20.13 -24.75 17.72
C SER A 331 19.11 -25.63 16.99
N SER A 332 19.09 -25.63 15.65
CA SER A 332 18.22 -26.49 14.83
C SER A 332 18.89 -27.79 14.37
N VAL A 333 20.13 -28.05 14.81
CA VAL A 333 20.91 -29.24 14.43
C VAL A 333 20.59 -30.41 15.36
N ASP A 334 20.13 -31.52 14.79
CA ASP A 334 20.20 -32.85 15.41
C ASP A 334 21.62 -33.42 15.23
N GLU A 335 22.12 -34.19 16.20
CA GLU A 335 23.54 -34.60 16.35
C GLU A 335 24.15 -35.34 15.13
N GLU A 336 23.37 -35.78 14.15
CA GLU A 336 23.85 -36.54 12.98
C GLU A 336 24.32 -35.69 11.78
N GLU A 337 23.91 -34.41 11.64
CA GLU A 337 24.28 -33.53 10.50
C GLU A 337 25.36 -32.46 10.83
N GLU A 338 26.01 -32.59 11.98
CA GLU A 338 26.80 -31.53 12.62
C GLU A 338 28.09 -31.15 11.85
N ALA A 339 28.82 -32.13 11.31
CA ALA A 339 30.15 -31.91 10.73
C ALA A 339 30.13 -31.10 9.40
N GLY A 340 29.17 -31.40 8.52
CA GLY A 340 29.03 -30.71 7.22
C GLY A 340 28.55 -29.26 7.38
N ARG A 341 27.67 -29.02 8.36
CA ARG A 341 27.16 -27.67 8.67
C ARG A 341 28.16 -26.82 9.43
N LYS A 342 28.97 -27.40 10.33
CA LYS A 342 30.04 -26.69 11.06
C LYS A 342 31.08 -26.06 10.12
N TYR A 343 31.53 -26.81 9.11
CA TYR A 343 32.44 -26.29 8.08
C TYR A 343 31.82 -25.13 7.29
N LYS A 344 30.51 -25.19 7.01
CA LYS A 344 29.79 -24.12 6.31
C LYS A 344 29.64 -22.87 7.17
N ILE A 345 29.41 -23.01 8.48
CA ILE A 345 29.39 -21.88 9.43
C ILE A 345 30.75 -21.19 9.46
N GLU A 346 31.85 -21.94 9.56
CA GLU A 346 33.19 -21.36 9.56
C GLU A 346 33.49 -20.58 8.27
N GLN A 347 33.07 -21.11 7.11
CA GLN A 347 33.19 -20.40 5.83
C GLN A 347 32.37 -19.10 5.80
N LEU A 348 31.11 -19.14 6.23
CA LEU A 348 30.24 -17.95 6.24
C LEU A 348 30.72 -16.92 7.27
N TRP A 349 31.14 -17.36 8.45
CA TRP A 349 31.65 -16.50 9.52
C TRP A 349 32.96 -15.83 9.13
N SER A 350 33.91 -16.59 8.58
CA SER A 350 35.18 -16.06 8.07
C SER A 350 34.94 -15.06 6.93
N GLY A 351 34.05 -15.38 5.99
CA GLY A 351 33.69 -14.49 4.87
C GLY A 351 32.99 -13.20 5.31
N CYS A 352 32.06 -13.27 6.26
CA CYS A 352 31.39 -12.09 6.82
C CYS A 352 32.37 -11.16 7.54
N PHE A 353 33.24 -11.68 8.40
CA PHE A 353 34.19 -10.82 9.14
C PHE A 353 35.26 -10.19 8.24
N LEU A 354 35.80 -10.96 7.29
CA LEU A 354 36.74 -10.43 6.28
C LEU A 354 36.08 -9.38 5.37
N GLY A 355 34.82 -9.58 4.98
CA GLY A 355 34.06 -8.66 4.12
C GLY A 355 33.54 -7.40 4.82
N MET A 356 33.35 -7.44 6.14
CA MET A 356 32.83 -6.32 6.94
C MET A 356 33.93 -5.48 7.61
N GLY A 357 35.22 -5.82 7.42
CA GLY A 357 36.35 -5.05 7.94
C GLY A 357 36.48 -5.06 9.48
N VAL A 358 35.85 -6.02 10.16
CA VAL A 358 35.95 -6.17 11.62
C VAL A 358 37.20 -6.99 11.92
N ALA A 359 38.27 -6.31 12.36
CA ALA A 359 39.59 -6.89 12.59
C ALA A 359 39.74 -7.66 13.92
N ASP A 360 38.65 -7.83 14.69
CA ASP A 360 38.72 -8.45 16.02
C ASP A 360 38.03 -9.81 16.00
N THR A 361 38.83 -10.86 15.80
CA THR A 361 38.40 -12.27 15.75
C THR A 361 38.23 -12.90 17.14
N ASP A 362 38.65 -12.21 18.20
CA ASP A 362 38.79 -12.83 19.53
C ASP A 362 37.67 -12.49 20.52
N ALA A 363 36.78 -11.53 20.20
CA ALA A 363 35.82 -11.03 21.19
C ALA A 363 34.43 -11.71 21.20
N VAL A 364 34.12 -12.65 20.29
CA VAL A 364 32.77 -13.25 20.18
C VAL A 364 32.75 -14.79 20.17
N LEU A 365 33.92 -15.45 20.20
CA LEU A 365 34.01 -16.90 20.39
C LEU A 365 34.11 -17.27 21.87
N GLU A 366 33.08 -16.94 22.65
CA GLU A 366 32.64 -17.90 23.68
C GLU A 366 31.57 -18.78 23.05
N VAL A 367 32.03 -19.73 22.22
CA VAL A 367 31.31 -21.00 22.08
C VAL A 367 31.21 -21.56 23.50
N PRO A 368 30.02 -21.86 24.03
CA PRO A 368 29.93 -22.52 25.32
C PRO A 368 30.80 -23.76 25.24
N ARG A 369 31.84 -23.82 26.09
CA ARG A 369 32.59 -25.05 26.31
C ARG A 369 31.57 -26.07 26.81
N PHE A 370 31.06 -26.90 25.91
CA PHE A 370 30.29 -28.07 26.29
C PHE A 370 31.23 -28.96 27.10
N CYS A 371 30.84 -29.19 28.35
CA CYS A 371 31.54 -30.05 29.28
C CYS A 371 31.79 -31.43 28.66
N SER A 372 32.99 -31.94 28.93
CA SER A 372 33.47 -33.31 28.68
C SER A 372 32.51 -34.40 29.12
#